data_AF-A0A8T3SVA8-F1
#
_entry.id   AF-A0A8T3SVA8-F1
#
_cell.length_a   1.000
_cell.length_b   1.000
_cell.length_c   1.000
_cell.angle_alpha   90.00
_cell.angle_beta   90.00
_cell.angle_gamma   90.00
#
_symmetry.space_group_name_H-M   'P 1'
#
loop_
_entity.id
_entity.type
_entity.pdbx_description
1 polymer ?
#
loop_
_entity_poly.entity_id
_entity_poly.type
_entity_poly.pdbx_seq_one_letter_code
_entity_poly.pdbx_strand_id
1 'polypeptide(L)' 'TYVRRWVPELAHLPDDMIHEPWRSSEAPKDYPLPILDHAEARARTLARYRAAGSR' A
#
# COMPACT_ATOMS: atom_id res chain seq x y z
N THR A 1 -12.84 4.18 11.68
CA THR A 1 -11.47 3.64 11.90
C THR A 1 -10.45 4.72 11.58
N TYR A 2 -9.16 4.49 11.86
CA TYR A 2 -8.09 5.48 11.65
C TYR A 2 -8.05 5.98 10.19
N VAL A 3 -8.06 5.06 9.20
CA VAL A 3 -7.98 5.42 7.77
C VAL A 3 -9.14 6.34 7.37
N ARG A 4 -10.40 5.99 7.70
CA ARG A 4 -11.58 6.82 7.36
C ARG A 4 -11.53 8.23 7.97
N ARG A 5 -10.84 8.41 9.10
CA ARG A 5 -10.70 9.72 9.78
C ARG A 5 -9.67 10.61 9.09
N TRP A 6 -8.56 10.02 8.63
CA TRP A 6 -7.40 10.76 8.12
C TRP A 6 -7.29 10.76 6.59
N VAL A 7 -8.02 9.88 5.92
CA VAL A 7 -8.12 9.75 4.46
C VAL A 7 -9.61 9.66 4.10
N PRO A 8 -10.37 10.76 4.27
CA PRO A 8 -11.83 10.76 4.15
C PRO A 8 -12.33 10.40 2.76
N GLU A 9 -11.52 10.59 1.71
CA GLU A 9 -11.82 10.16 0.35
C GLU A 9 -12.00 8.63 0.22
N LEU A 10 -11.46 7.84 1.15
CA LEU A 10 -11.66 6.38 1.21
C LEU A 10 -12.78 5.96 2.16
N ALA A 11 -13.48 6.91 2.79
CA ALA A 11 -14.41 6.61 3.89
C ALA A 11 -15.67 5.83 3.48
N HIS A 12 -15.98 5.72 2.18
CA HIS A 12 -17.08 4.91 1.66
C HIS A 12 -16.69 3.46 1.34
N LEU A 13 -15.40 3.15 1.23
CA LEU A 13 -14.96 1.81 0.84
C LEU A 13 -15.32 0.75 1.89
N PRO A 14 -15.61 -0.50 1.49
CA PRO A 14 -15.74 -1.61 2.44
C PRO A 14 -14.47 -1.86 3.28
N ASP A 15 -14.61 -2.47 4.46
CA ASP A 15 -13.49 -2.67 5.40
C ASP A 15 -12.38 -3.60 4.86
N ASP A 16 -12.71 -4.53 3.98
CA ASP A 16 -11.76 -5.43 3.29
C ASP A 16 -10.95 -4.71 2.20
N MET A 17 -11.48 -3.63 1.64
CA MET A 17 -10.86 -2.87 0.55
C MET A 17 -10.14 -1.60 1.01
N ILE A 18 -10.41 -1.11 2.23
CA ILE A 18 -9.86 0.17 2.71
C ILE A 18 -8.33 0.20 2.79
N HIS A 19 -7.69 -0.96 2.94
CA HIS A 19 -6.23 -1.08 3.02
C HIS A 19 -5.55 -1.24 1.65
N GLU A 20 -6.30 -1.63 0.63
CA GLU A 20 -5.83 -1.81 -0.74
C GLU A 20 -6.80 -1.16 -1.74
N PRO A 21 -7.08 0.15 -1.61
CA PRO A 21 -8.15 0.82 -2.34
C PRO A 21 -8.00 0.69 -3.86
N TRP A 22 -6.77 0.63 -4.39
CA TRP A 22 -6.49 0.44 -5.82
C TRP A 22 -6.99 -0.89 -6.41
N ARG A 23 -7.38 -1.87 -5.57
CA ARG A 23 -8.00 -3.13 -6.01
C ARG A 23 -9.53 -3.05 -6.09
N SER A 24 -10.12 -2.00 -5.53
CA SER A 24 -11.56 -1.78 -5.55
C SER A 24 -12.00 -1.07 -6.83
N SER A 25 -13.13 -1.48 -7.40
CA SER A 25 -13.80 -0.73 -8.47
C SER A 25 -14.40 0.60 -7.99
N GLU A 26 -14.54 0.79 -6.68
CA GLU A 26 -15.11 1.98 -6.05
C GLU A 26 -14.03 2.96 -5.54
N ALA A 27 -12.76 2.71 -5.87
CA ALA A 27 -11.66 3.58 -5.51
C ALA A 27 -11.86 5.00 -6.08
N PRO A 28 -11.62 6.06 -5.28
CA PRO A 28 -11.61 7.42 -5.82
C PRO A 28 -10.57 7.56 -6.94
N LYS A 29 -10.95 8.26 -8.01
CA LYS A 29 -10.05 8.52 -9.15
C LYS A 29 -8.81 9.33 -8.75
N ASP A 30 -8.96 10.16 -7.74
CA ASP A 30 -7.89 11.05 -7.26
C ASP A 30 -7.01 10.37 -6.20
N TYR A 31 -7.34 9.14 -5.79
CA TYR A 31 -6.47 8.37 -4.90
C TYR A 31 -5.35 7.71 -5.70
N PRO A 32 -4.08 7.92 -5.32
CA PRO A 32 -2.96 7.43 -6.11
C PRO A 32 -2.86 5.91 -6.08
N LEU A 33 -2.33 5.35 -7.17
CA LEU A 33 -1.88 3.97 -7.21
C LEU A 33 -0.67 3.78 -6.27
N PRO A 34 -0.38 2.54 -5.84
CA PRO A 34 0.83 2.23 -5.11
C PRO A 34 2.07 2.73 -5.84
N ILE A 35 2.93 3.46 -5.13
CA ILE A 35 4.18 4.01 -5.67
C ILE A 35 5.16 2.89 -6.05
N LEU A 36 5.06 1.73 -5.40
CA LEU A 36 5.88 0.55 -5.67
C LEU A 36 5.10 -0.74 -5.40
N ASP A 37 5.56 -1.82 -6.01
CA ASP A 37 5.14 -3.16 -5.62
C ASP A 37 5.84 -3.59 -4.33
N HIS A 38 5.04 -3.97 -3.33
CA HIS A 38 5.56 -4.30 -2.00
C HIS A 38 6.41 -5.59 -2.00
N ALA A 39 6.07 -6.58 -2.82
CA ALA A 39 6.82 -7.83 -2.90
C ALA A 39 8.20 -7.61 -3.51
N GLU A 40 8.28 -6.83 -4.60
CA GLU A 40 9.54 -6.44 -5.23
C GLU A 40 10.40 -5.58 -4.30
N ALA A 41 9.81 -4.58 -3.65
CA ALA A 41 10.52 -3.73 -2.70
C ALA A 41 11.07 -4.52 -1.53
N ARG A 42 10.30 -5.49 -1.02
CA ARG A 42 10.75 -6.40 0.03
C ARG A 42 11.93 -7.26 -0.43
N ALA A 43 11.84 -7.86 -1.61
CA ALA A 43 12.92 -8.67 -2.17
C ALA A 43 14.22 -7.87 -2.34
N ARG A 44 14.12 -6.65 -2.88
CA ARG A 44 15.24 -5.71 -3.04
C ARG A 44 15.88 -5.35 -1.70
N THR A 45 15.07 -5.06 -0.68
CA THR A 45 15.55 -4.74 0.67
C THR A 45 16.29 -5.91 1.30
N LEU A 46 15.74 -7.13 1.21
CA LEU A 46 16.41 -8.32 1.75
C LEU A 46 17.72 -8.65 1.05
N ALA A 47 17.79 -8.51 -0.27
CA ALA A 47 19.03 -8.72 -1.02
C ALA A 47 20.14 -7.78 -0.53
N ARG A 48 19.81 -6.48 -0.35
CA ARG A 48 20.74 -5.48 0.19
C ARG A 48 21.16 -5.79 1.63
N TYR A 49 20.22 -6.17 2.48
CA TYR A 49 20.51 -6.51 3.87
C TYR A 49 21.46 -7.71 3.98
N ARG A 50 21.22 -8.76 3.20
CA ARG A 50 22.11 -9.95 3.13
C ARG A 50 23.51 -9.58 2.64
N ALA A 51 23.61 -8.74 1.61
CA ALA A 51 24.90 -8.28 1.10
C ALA A 51 25.67 -7.44 2.13
N ALA A 52 24.98 -6.61 2.91
CA ALA A 52 25.59 -5.79 3.96
C ALA A 52 26.03 -6.62 5.18
N GLY A 53 25.27 -7.65 5.57
CA GLY A 53 25.59 -8.53 6.71
C GLY A 53 26.56 -9.67 6.39
N SER A 54 26.91 -9.88 5.12
CA SER A 54 27.94 -10.82 4.67
C SER A 54 29.35 -10.19 4.65
N ARG A 55 29.53 -9.06 5.35
CA ARG A 55 30.76 -8.29 5.44
C ARG A 55 31.22 -8.23 6.89
#